data_AF-A0A7J4VZ99-F1
#
_entry.id   AF-A0A7J4VZ99-F1
#
_cell.length_a   1.000
_cell.length_b   1.000
_cell.length_c   1.000
_cell.angle_alpha   90.00
_cell.angle_beta   90.00
_cell.angle_gamma   90.00
#
_symmetry.space_group_name_H-M   'P 1'
#
loop_
_entity.id
_entity.type
_entity.pdbx_description
1 polymer ?
#
loop_
_entity_poly.entity_id
_entity_poly.type
_entity_poly.pdbx_seq_one_letter_code
_entity_poly.pdbx_strand_id
1 'polypeptide(L)'
;MPKTGSLKLDIDPDLHAQFDAAAKTAHRDVQDLILEFMQDYVAQQKEEEGYDAFLRAKVEKARISAAAGHLISGDEVERDAAAWRSRS
;
A
#
# COMPACT_ATOMS: atom_id res chain seq x y z
N MET A 1 16.93 -0.02 -23.71
CA MET A 1 15.71 -0.43 -24.46
C MET A 1 14.64 -0.77 -23.43
N PRO A 2 13.42 -0.22 -23.51
CA PRO A 2 12.34 -0.66 -22.64
C PRO A 2 12.07 -2.16 -22.89
N LYS A 3 11.88 -2.93 -21.83
CA LYS A 3 11.52 -4.35 -21.91
C LYS A 3 10.00 -4.44 -22.04
N THR A 4 9.53 -4.86 -23.20
CA THR A 4 8.10 -5.09 -23.45
C THR A 4 7.77 -6.56 -23.18
N GLY A 5 6.70 -6.81 -22.41
CA GLY A 5 6.10 -8.14 -22.24
C GLY A 5 4.69 -8.17 -22.83
N SER A 6 4.22 -9.34 -23.25
CA SER A 6 2.84 -9.53 -23.70
C SER A 6 2.10 -10.47 -22.76
N LEU A 7 0.81 -10.23 -22.58
CA LEU A 7 -0.08 -11.03 -21.74
C LEU A 7 -1.30 -11.42 -22.58
N LYS A 8 -1.69 -12.70 -22.52
CA LYS A 8 -2.91 -13.21 -23.16
C LYS A 8 -3.84 -13.70 -22.06
N LEU A 9 -5.09 -13.22 -22.09
CA LEU A 9 -6.15 -13.64 -21.19
C LEU A 9 -7.31 -14.15 -22.02
N ASP A 10 -7.93 -15.23 -21.56
CA ASP A 10 -9.24 -15.64 -22.03
C ASP A 10 -10.27 -15.05 -21.06
N ILE A 11 -11.20 -14.26 -21.61
CA ILE A 11 -12.21 -13.52 -20.87
C ILE A 11 -13.59 -13.90 -21.39
N ASP A 12 -14.56 -13.88 -20.49
CA ASP A 12 -15.95 -14.07 -20.86
C ASP A 12 -16.36 -13.02 -21.92
N PRO A 13 -17.01 -13.43 -23.02
CA PRO A 13 -17.33 -12.53 -24.13
C PRO A 13 -18.32 -11.43 -23.73
N ASP A 14 -19.25 -11.70 -22.82
CA ASP A 14 -20.20 -10.69 -22.33
C ASP A 14 -19.50 -9.68 -21.42
N LEU A 15 -18.53 -10.14 -20.62
CA LEU A 15 -17.69 -9.25 -19.81
C LEU A 15 -16.80 -8.36 -20.71
N HIS A 16 -16.20 -8.93 -21.75
CA HIS A 16 -15.40 -8.17 -22.70
C HIS A 16 -16.23 -7.08 -23.40
N ALA A 17 -17.44 -7.41 -23.87
CA ALA A 17 -18.33 -6.45 -24.50
C ALA A 17 -18.73 -5.30 -23.57
N GLN A 18 -19.01 -5.61 -22.30
CA GLN A 18 -19.33 -4.59 -21.28
C GLN A 18 -18.12 -3.69 -20.98
N PHE A 19 -16.93 -4.28 -20.87
CA PHE A 19 -15.71 -3.52 -20.62
C PHE A 19 -15.36 -2.59 -21.78
N ASP A 20 -15.48 -3.08 -23.02
CA ASP A 20 -15.31 -2.28 -24.23
C ASP A 20 -16.28 -1.10 -24.30
N ALA A 21 -17.56 -1.34 -23.96
CA ALA A 21 -18.57 -0.29 -23.93
C ALA A 21 -18.23 0.79 -22.89
N ALA A 22 -17.84 0.38 -21.68
CA ALA A 22 -17.44 1.29 -20.61
C ALA A 22 -16.19 2.10 -20.99
N ALA A 23 -15.17 1.45 -21.57
CA ALA A 23 -13.94 2.10 -22.03
C ALA A 23 -14.23 3.14 -23.12
N LYS A 24 -15.10 2.81 -24.10
CA LYS A 24 -15.55 3.75 -25.15
C LYS A 24 -16.28 4.96 -24.57
N THR A 25 -17.18 4.75 -23.61
CA THR A 25 -17.88 5.85 -22.92
C THR A 25 -16.89 6.75 -22.17
N ALA A 26 -15.84 6.18 -21.58
CA ALA A 26 -14.78 6.92 -20.92
C ALA A 26 -13.74 7.53 -21.89
N HIS A 27 -13.84 7.27 -23.20
CA HIS A 27 -12.83 7.61 -24.21
C HIS A 27 -11.43 7.09 -23.87
N ARG A 28 -11.37 5.91 -23.23
CA ARG A 28 -10.11 5.27 -22.82
C ARG A 28 -9.86 4.01 -23.62
N ASP A 29 -8.58 3.69 -23.80
CA ASP A 29 -8.16 2.43 -24.39
C ASP A 29 -8.23 1.29 -23.35
N VAL A 30 -8.67 0.12 -23.80
CA VAL A 30 -8.84 -1.07 -22.95
C VAL A 30 -7.49 -1.59 -22.43
N GLN A 31 -6.45 -1.55 -23.26
CA GLN A 31 -5.11 -1.98 -22.87
C GLN A 31 -4.53 -1.05 -21.80
N ASP A 32 -4.72 0.26 -21.95
CA ASP A 32 -4.27 1.24 -20.95
C ASP A 32 -4.96 1.04 -19.60
N LEU A 33 -6.27 0.78 -19.59
CA LEU A 33 -7.02 0.48 -18.37
C LEU A 33 -6.51 -0.78 -17.66
N ILE A 34 -6.23 -1.85 -18.41
CA ILE A 34 -5.69 -3.09 -17.85
C ILE A 34 -4.29 -2.86 -17.28
N LEU A 35 -3.44 -2.10 -17.97
CA LEU A 35 -2.09 -1.80 -17.50
C LEU A 35 -2.09 -0.94 -16.23
N GLU A 36 -2.97 0.06 -16.17
CA GLU A 36 -3.16 0.89 -14.97
C GLU A 36 -3.65 0.02 -13.79
N PHE A 37 -4.66 -0.82 -14.01
CA PHE A 37 -5.16 -1.74 -12.98
C PHE A 37 -4.06 -2.68 -12.46
N MET A 38 -3.22 -3.22 -13.35
CA MET A 38 -2.09 -4.06 -12.95
C MET A 38 -1.04 -3.29 -12.14
N GLN A 39 -0.76 -2.03 -12.51
CA GLN A 39 0.17 -1.17 -11.78
C GLN A 39 -0.35 -0.85 -10.38
N ASP A 40 -1.62 -0.47 -10.27
CA ASP A 40 -2.29 -0.16 -9.01
C ASP A 40 -2.33 -1.38 -8.10
N TYR A 41 -2.67 -2.55 -8.64
CA TYR A 41 -2.66 -3.81 -7.89
C TYR A 41 -1.27 -4.12 -7.33
N VAL A 42 -0.21 -4.00 -8.14
CA VAL A 42 1.16 -4.24 -7.67
C VAL A 42 1.59 -3.18 -6.64
N ALA A 43 1.17 -1.93 -6.81
CA ALA A 43 1.46 -0.87 -5.85
C ALA A 43 0.78 -1.16 -4.50
N GLN A 44 -0.49 -1.55 -4.51
CA GLN A 44 -1.23 -1.94 -3.30
C GLN A 44 -0.57 -3.14 -2.61
N GLN A 45 -0.22 -4.20 -3.34
CA GLN A 45 0.43 -5.36 -2.74
C GLN A 45 1.78 -5.01 -2.10
N LYS A 46 2.57 -4.13 -2.72
CA LYS A 46 3.83 -3.65 -2.15
C LYS A 46 3.63 -2.74 -0.94
N GLU A 47 2.57 -1.95 -0.92
CA GLU A 47 2.23 -1.11 0.23
C GLU A 47 1.79 -1.97 1.41
N GLU A 48 0.95 -2.99 1.19
CA GLU A 48 0.55 -3.95 2.23
C GLU A 48 1.76 -4.75 2.75
N GLU A 49 2.60 -5.28 1.86
CA GLU A 49 3.85 -5.96 2.25
C GLU A 49 4.82 -5.01 2.97
N GLY A 50 4.92 -3.76 2.50
CA GLY A 50 5.77 -2.72 3.07
C GLY A 50 5.28 -2.26 4.44
N TYR A 51 3.97 -2.12 4.62
CA TYR A 51 3.32 -1.79 5.88
C TYR A 51 3.52 -2.92 6.89
N ASP A 52 3.33 -4.17 6.47
CA ASP A 52 3.59 -5.35 7.29
C ASP A 52 5.06 -5.47 7.68
N ALA A 53 5.99 -5.25 6.74
CA ALA A 53 7.42 -5.26 7.01
C ALA A 53 7.83 -4.14 7.97
N PHE A 54 7.29 -2.94 7.78
CA PHE A 54 7.48 -1.80 8.67
C PHE A 54 6.93 -2.10 10.07
N LEU A 55 5.73 -2.66 10.18
CA LEU A 55 5.10 -3.01 11.46
C LEU A 55 5.93 -4.06 12.19
N ARG A 56 6.38 -5.11 11.50
CA ARG A 56 7.27 -6.14 12.05
C ARG A 56 8.58 -5.52 12.55
N ALA A 57 9.23 -4.67 11.75
CA ALA A 57 10.47 -4.01 12.14
C ALA A 57 10.29 -3.05 13.33
N LYS A 58 9.16 -2.33 13.40
CA LYS A 58 8.83 -1.43 14.52
C LYS A 58 8.58 -2.21 15.81
N VAL A 59 7.84 -3.31 15.73
CA VAL A 59 7.59 -4.20 16.88
C VAL A 59 8.88 -4.83 17.37
N GLU A 60 9.75 -5.28 16.47
CA GLU A 60 11.03 -5.87 16.85
C GLU A 60 11.95 -4.85 17.52
N LYS A 61 12.05 -3.62 16.98
CA LYS A 61 12.76 -2.52 17.64
C LYS A 61 12.20 -2.23 19.03
N ALA A 62 10.87 -2.21 19.19
CA ALA A 62 10.24 -2.00 20.50
C ALA A 62 10.55 -3.15 21.47
N ARG A 63 10.56 -4.40 21.01
CA ARG A 63 10.93 -5.57 21.82
C ARG A 63 12.39 -5.55 22.25
N ILE A 64 13.31 -5.21 21.35
CA ILE A 64 14.74 -5.06 21.65
C ILE A 64 14.95 -3.93 22.67
N SER A 65 14.27 -2.79 22.49
CA SER A 65 14.31 -1.66 23.43
C SER A 65 13.77 -2.04 24.81
N ALA A 66 12.67 -2.79 24.85
CA ALA A 66 12.07 -3.30 26.07
C ALA A 66 12.99 -4.28 26.80
N ALA A 67 13.59 -5.23 26.07
CA ALA A 67 14.55 -6.19 26.61
C ALA A 67 15.83 -5.53 27.12
N ALA A 68 16.24 -4.41 26.51
CA ALA A 68 17.35 -3.57 26.98
C ALA A 68 17.01 -2.69 28.20
N GLY A 69 15.77 -2.73 28.70
CA GLY A 69 15.33 -1.95 29.85
C GLY A 69 15.03 -0.47 29.53
N HIS A 70 15.01 -0.08 28.26
CA HIS A 70 14.67 1.27 27.82
C HIS A 70 13.15 1.46 27.70
N LEU A 71 12.43 1.12 28.78
CA LEU A 71 11.01 1.38 28.93
C LEU A 71 10.83 2.58 29.84
N ILE A 72 10.05 3.56 29.38
CA ILE A 72 9.55 4.66 30.21
C ILE A 72 8.11 4.36 30.61
N SER A 73 7.74 4.75 31.82
CA SER A 73 6.38 4.52 32.32
C SER A 73 5.37 5.36 31.53
N GLY A 74 4.13 4.87 31.40
CA GLY A 74 3.06 5.62 30.71
C GLY A 74 2.82 7.01 31.31
N ASP A 75 2.98 7.15 32.62
CA ASP A 75 2.83 8.43 33.35
C ASP A 75 3.93 9.44 33.04
N GLU A 76 5.11 8.96 32.62
CA GLU A 76 6.22 9.81 32.19
C GLU A 76 6.03 10.25 30.73
N VAL A 77 5.56 9.34 29.86
CA VAL A 77 5.17 9.66 28.48
C VAL A 77 4.08 10.73 28.44
N GLU A 78 3.04 10.61 29.26
CA GLU A 78 1.92 11.57 29.25
C GLU A 78 2.35 12.95 29.78
N ARG A 79 3.24 13.01 30.77
CA ARG A 79 3.82 14.28 31.23
C ARG A 79 4.58 15.00 30.12
N ASP A 80 5.44 14.29 29.40
CA ASP A 80 6.23 14.86 28.31
C ASP A 80 5.35 15.27 27.11
N ALA A 81 4.37 14.44 26.77
CA ALA A 81 3.40 14.74 25.71
C ALA A 81 2.54 15.97 26.05
N ALA A 82 2.09 16.10 27.31
CA ALA A 82 1.36 17.27 27.78
C ALA A 82 2.23 18.54 27.72
N ALA A 83 3.50 18.44 28.13
CA ALA A 83 4.46 19.54 28.01
C ALA A 83 4.68 19.95 26.54
N TRP A 84 4.76 18.99 25.61
CA TRP A 84 4.87 19.29 24.18
C TRP A 84 3.62 19.97 23.61
N ARG A 85 2.42 19.48 23.93
CA ARG A 85 1.14 20.08 23.50
C ARG A 85 0.93 21.49 24.05
N SER A 86 1.46 21.80 25.23
CA SER A 86 1.40 23.17 25.78
C SER A 86 2.38 24.16 25.12
N ARG A 87 3.32 23.66 24.30
CA ARG A 87 4.31 24.45 23.57
C ARG A 87 3.99 24.65 22.09
N SER A 88 3.01 23.92 21.55
CA SER A 88 2.47 24.05 20.20
C SER A 88 1.31 25.04 20.16
#